data_AF-A0A7S3ZIF1-F1
#
_entry.id   AF-A0A7S3ZIF1-F1
#
_cell.length_a   1.000
_cell.length_b   1.000
_cell.length_c   1.000
_cell.angle_alpha   90.00
_cell.angle_beta   90.00
_cell.angle_gamma   90.00
#
_symmetry.space_group_name_H-M   'P 1'
#
loop_
_entity.id
_entity.type
_entity.pdbx_description
1 polymer ?
#
loop_
_entity_poly.entity_id
_entity_poly.type
_entity_poly.pdbx_seq_one_letter_code
_entity_poly.pdbx_strand_id
1 'polypeptide(L)'
;MGFGLMHTVTLYGILLSYSTGDATLFSPRCEQMSAFTLAAWLSLAFNALHVLLMILAFDGYRRGSRLRIGLAGVLHLTAELLTLLNMAKGGCAVMIPVEFALVGVVGLLTRIVTRQPGYRSSLRDRDGLLKLFGAGRRRSDATDSKIIDSAPPPLRPNSSVQMDDKYR
;
A
#
# COMPACT_ATOMS: atom_id res chain seq x y z
N MET A 1 -0.84 8.35 -6.55
CA MET A 1 -1.11 8.28 -8.00
C MET A 1 -0.01 8.92 -8.85
N GLY A 2 0.52 10.10 -8.47
CA GLY A 2 1.60 10.75 -9.25
C GLY A 2 2.85 9.89 -9.47
N PHE A 3 3.29 9.12 -8.47
CA PHE A 3 4.46 8.25 -8.57
C PHE A 3 4.30 7.13 -9.65
N GLY A 4 3.15 6.45 -9.68
CA GLY A 4 2.87 5.42 -10.71
C GLY A 4 2.75 6.00 -12.12
N LEU A 5 2.22 7.22 -12.24
CA LEU A 5 2.12 7.93 -13.51
C LEU A 5 3.51 8.31 -14.04
N MET A 6 4.38 8.89 -13.20
CA MET A 6 5.76 9.21 -13.59
C MET A 6 6.53 7.96 -14.01
N HIS A 7 6.40 6.86 -13.26
CA HIS A 7 7.00 5.59 -13.62
C HIS A 7 6.53 5.06 -14.99
N THR A 8 5.22 5.17 -15.26
CA THR A 8 4.63 4.79 -16.55
C THR A 8 5.16 5.66 -17.69
N VAL A 9 5.24 6.98 -17.48
CA VAL A 9 5.77 7.90 -18.49
C VAL A 9 7.25 7.65 -18.75
N THR A 10 8.06 7.38 -17.72
CA THR A 10 9.48 7.06 -17.89
C THR A 10 9.68 5.73 -18.62
N LEU A 11 8.93 4.68 -18.26
CA LEU A 11 9.07 3.37 -18.91
C LEU A 11 8.49 3.34 -20.31
N TYR A 12 7.25 3.78 -20.50
CA TYR A 12 6.55 3.68 -21.77
C TYR A 12 6.84 4.87 -22.70
N GLY A 13 6.96 6.08 -22.15
CA GLY A 13 7.15 7.30 -22.93
C GLY A 13 8.47 7.29 -23.71
N ILE A 14 9.56 6.78 -23.11
CA ILE A 14 10.83 6.63 -23.82
C ILE A 14 10.69 5.66 -25.00
N LEU A 15 10.03 4.50 -24.80
CA LEU A 15 9.80 3.57 -25.90
C LEU A 15 8.95 4.21 -27.00
N LEU A 16 7.90 4.94 -26.64
CA LEU A 16 6.99 5.56 -27.60
C LEU A 16 7.73 6.49 -28.58
N SER A 17 8.74 7.22 -28.11
CA SER A 17 9.60 8.05 -28.97
C SER A 17 10.40 7.25 -30.01
N TYR A 18 10.74 5.98 -29.73
CA TYR A 18 11.40 5.09 -30.70
C TYR A 18 10.42 4.41 -31.66
N SER A 19 9.11 4.43 -31.39
CA SER A 19 8.08 3.78 -32.23
C SER A 19 7.76 4.52 -33.52
N THR A 20 8.18 5.79 -33.64
CA THR A 20 7.88 6.64 -34.79
C THR A 20 8.71 6.31 -36.04
N GLY A 21 9.67 5.37 -35.94
CA GLY A 21 10.40 4.83 -37.09
C GLY A 21 9.84 3.48 -37.56
N ASP A 22 10.10 3.11 -38.82
CA ASP A 22 9.60 1.89 -39.49
C ASP A 22 10.13 0.55 -38.93
N ALA A 23 10.75 0.53 -37.75
CA ALA A 23 11.40 -0.65 -37.18
C ALA A 23 10.60 -1.24 -36.01
N THR A 24 10.18 -2.50 -36.15
CA THR A 24 9.66 -3.28 -35.04
C THR A 24 10.82 -3.77 -34.18
N LEU A 25 10.89 -3.28 -32.93
CA LEU A 25 11.92 -3.66 -31.97
C LEU A 25 11.61 -5.03 -31.36
N PHE A 26 12.14 -6.08 -31.98
CA PHE A 26 12.18 -7.43 -31.43
C PHE A 26 13.52 -7.65 -30.72
N SER A 27 13.45 -8.04 -29.45
CA SER A 27 14.64 -8.43 -28.70
C SER A 27 14.88 -9.93 -28.85
N PRO A 28 16.12 -10.40 -29.08
CA PRO A 28 16.44 -11.82 -29.20
C PRO A 28 16.19 -12.61 -27.91
N ARG A 29 15.86 -11.92 -26.79
CA ARG A 29 15.49 -12.57 -25.53
C ARG A 29 14.01 -12.92 -25.46
N CYS A 30 13.16 -12.26 -26.25
CA CYS A 30 11.70 -12.38 -26.20
C CYS A 30 11.11 -12.24 -27.61
N GLU A 31 11.28 -13.28 -28.44
CA GLU A 31 10.74 -13.34 -29.81
C GLU A 31 9.21 -13.47 -29.86
N GLN A 32 8.55 -13.83 -28.75
CA GLN A 32 7.11 -14.04 -28.71
C GLN A 32 6.28 -12.74 -28.76
N MET A 33 6.87 -11.57 -28.45
CA MET A 33 6.15 -10.29 -28.40
C MET A 33 7.04 -9.07 -28.64
N SER A 34 6.45 -7.99 -29.16
CA SER A 34 7.17 -6.73 -29.37
C SER A 34 7.55 -6.06 -28.04
N ALA A 35 8.67 -5.33 -28.04
CA ALA A 35 9.11 -4.56 -26.87
C ALA A 35 8.06 -3.52 -26.42
N PHE A 36 7.25 -3.01 -27.36
CA PHE A 36 6.15 -2.09 -27.11
C PHE A 36 5.02 -2.72 -26.31
N THR A 37 4.56 -3.89 -26.74
CA THR A 37 3.49 -4.63 -26.07
C THR A 37 3.91 -5.01 -24.66
N LEU A 38 5.16 -5.46 -24.50
CA LEU A 38 5.73 -5.76 -23.19
C LEU A 38 5.71 -4.52 -22.29
N ALA A 39 6.27 -3.40 -22.74
CA ALA A 39 6.33 -2.16 -21.95
C ALA A 39 4.93 -1.64 -21.56
N ALA A 40 3.93 -1.79 -22.43
CA ALA A 40 2.55 -1.40 -22.13
C ALA A 40 1.95 -2.23 -20.99
N TRP A 41 2.09 -3.56 -21.04
CA TRP A 41 1.59 -4.47 -20.00
C TRP A 41 2.30 -4.25 -18.67
N LEU A 42 3.64 -4.10 -18.68
CA LEU A 42 4.42 -3.80 -17.49
C LEU A 42 3.97 -2.49 -16.86
N SER A 43 3.85 -1.43 -17.65
CA SER A 43 3.44 -0.12 -17.15
C SER A 43 2.06 -0.16 -16.51
N LEU A 44 1.12 -0.89 -17.11
CA LEU A 44 -0.21 -1.08 -16.55
C LEU A 44 -0.17 -1.83 -15.20
N ALA A 45 0.56 -2.93 -15.12
CA ALA A 45 0.69 -3.73 -13.91
C ALA A 45 1.34 -2.94 -12.76
N PHE A 46 2.46 -2.26 -13.04
CA PHE A 46 3.17 -1.43 -12.06
C PHE A 46 2.33 -0.25 -11.56
N ASN A 47 1.61 0.42 -12.45
CA ASN A 47 0.75 1.53 -12.04
C ASN A 47 -0.39 1.04 -11.14
N ALA A 48 -1.01 -0.10 -11.47
CA ALA A 48 -2.03 -0.73 -10.62
C ALA A 48 -1.46 -1.12 -9.25
N LEU A 49 -0.26 -1.69 -9.21
CA LEU A 49 0.43 -2.04 -7.96
C LEU A 49 0.69 -0.80 -7.10
N HIS A 50 1.23 0.28 -7.68
CA HIS A 50 1.49 1.55 -6.97
C HIS A 50 0.21 2.15 -6.40
N VAL A 51 -0.91 2.09 -7.12
CA VAL A 51 -2.23 2.52 -6.62
C VAL A 51 -2.59 1.74 -5.35
N LEU A 52 -2.49 0.40 -5.39
CA LEU A 52 -2.83 -0.47 -4.26
C LEU A 52 -1.90 -0.25 -3.05
N LEU A 53 -0.59 -0.12 -3.29
CA LEU A 53 0.41 0.12 -2.27
C LEU A 53 0.19 1.48 -1.58
N MET A 54 -0.17 2.52 -2.32
CA MET A 54 -0.52 3.82 -1.74
C MET A 54 -1.77 3.75 -0.88
N ILE A 55 -2.80 3.00 -1.29
CA ILE A 55 -4.00 2.77 -0.47
C ILE A 55 -3.62 2.07 0.84
N LEU A 56 -2.80 1.02 0.77
CA LEU A 56 -2.34 0.28 1.95
C LEU A 56 -1.47 1.13 2.88
N ALA A 57 -0.54 1.91 2.31
CA ALA A 57 0.33 2.82 3.06
C ALA A 57 -0.49 3.90 3.77
N PHE A 58 -1.43 4.56 3.07
CA PHE A 58 -2.28 5.59 3.67
C PHE A 58 -3.25 5.03 4.71
N ASP A 59 -3.80 3.83 4.53
CA ASP A 59 -4.58 3.15 5.59
C ASP A 59 -3.70 2.87 6.82
N GLY A 60 -2.46 2.44 6.61
CA GLY A 60 -1.45 2.26 7.65
C GLY A 60 -1.14 3.55 8.42
N TYR A 61 -0.93 4.66 7.72
CA TYR A 61 -0.71 5.98 8.32
C TYR A 61 -1.91 6.45 9.14
N ARG A 62 -3.13 6.33 8.59
CA ARG A 62 -4.37 6.75 9.29
C ARG A 62 -4.62 5.96 10.58
N ARG A 63 -4.26 4.67 10.60
CA ARG A 63 -4.44 3.80 11.77
C ARG A 63 -3.22 3.75 12.70
N GLY A 64 -2.14 4.45 12.37
CA GLY A 64 -0.89 4.45 13.13
C GLY A 64 -0.19 3.08 13.18
N SER A 65 -0.46 2.17 12.23
CA SER A 65 0.10 0.83 12.22
C SER A 65 1.36 0.77 11.37
N ARG A 66 2.53 0.76 12.03
CA ARG A 66 3.84 0.64 11.36
C ARG A 66 4.00 -0.63 10.53
N LEU A 67 3.31 -1.71 10.90
CA LEU A 67 3.33 -2.98 10.17
C LEU A 67 2.73 -2.85 8.77
N ARG A 68 1.61 -2.13 8.63
CA ARG A 68 0.95 -1.93 7.33
C ARG A 68 1.80 -1.05 6.40
N ILE A 69 2.47 -0.06 6.97
CA ILE A 69 3.42 0.80 6.25
C ILE A 69 4.65 -0.02 5.81
N GLY A 70 5.22 -0.82 6.71
CA GLY A 70 6.34 -1.71 6.40
C GLY A 70 5.99 -2.76 5.33
N LEU A 71 4.79 -3.35 5.41
CA LEU A 71 4.29 -4.30 4.42
C LEU A 71 4.21 -3.68 3.02
N ALA A 72 3.70 -2.45 2.90
CA ALA A 72 3.66 -1.74 1.63
C ALA A 72 5.08 -1.54 1.06
N GLY A 73 6.06 -1.18 1.89
CA GLY A 73 7.45 -1.07 1.46
C GLY A 73 8.06 -2.39 0.98
N VAL A 74 7.84 -3.48 1.73
CA VAL A 74 8.34 -4.82 1.35
C VAL A 74 7.71 -5.29 0.05
N LEU A 75 6.39 -5.13 -0.12
CA LEU A 75 5.69 -5.49 -1.34
C LEU A 75 6.18 -4.69 -2.55
N HIS A 76 6.47 -3.40 -2.36
CA HIS A 76 7.04 -2.55 -3.39
C HIS A 76 8.42 -3.05 -3.85
N LEU A 77 9.35 -3.28 -2.91
CA LEU A 77 10.66 -3.85 -3.24
C LEU A 77 10.54 -5.21 -3.91
N THR A 78 9.62 -6.06 -3.43
CA THR A 78 9.43 -7.40 -3.99
C THR A 78 9.03 -7.33 -5.46
N ALA A 79 8.13 -6.42 -5.84
CA ALA A 79 7.73 -6.24 -7.24
C ALA A 79 8.86 -5.72 -8.13
N GLU A 80 9.64 -4.75 -7.64
CA GLU A 80 10.80 -4.22 -8.37
C GLU A 80 11.86 -5.32 -8.58
N LEU A 81 12.16 -6.12 -7.55
CA LEU A 81 13.06 -7.27 -7.66
C LEU A 81 12.52 -8.34 -8.61
N LEU A 82 11.21 -8.56 -8.63
CA LEU A 82 10.57 -9.54 -9.51
C LEU A 82 10.75 -9.16 -10.99
N THR A 83 10.77 -7.86 -11.27
CA THR A 83 10.99 -7.35 -12.63
C THR A 83 12.41 -7.57 -13.13
N LEU A 84 13.40 -7.73 -12.25
CA LEU A 84 14.77 -8.10 -12.65
C LEU A 84 14.83 -9.48 -13.31
N LEU A 85 13.86 -10.38 -13.07
CA LEU A 85 13.79 -11.67 -13.78
C LEU A 85 13.58 -11.53 -15.29
N ASN A 86 13.19 -10.35 -15.78
CA ASN A 86 13.14 -10.06 -17.21
C ASN A 86 14.51 -10.22 -17.92
N MET A 87 15.63 -10.17 -17.18
CA MET A 87 16.97 -10.35 -17.74
C MET A 87 17.31 -11.81 -18.09
N ALA A 88 16.55 -12.78 -17.58
CA ALA A 88 16.75 -14.20 -17.88
C ALA A 88 16.21 -14.58 -19.27
N LYS A 89 16.81 -15.59 -19.91
CA LYS A 89 16.30 -16.15 -21.18
C LYS A 89 14.88 -16.70 -20.96
N GLY A 90 13.91 -16.22 -21.74
CA GLY A 90 12.48 -16.57 -21.57
C GLY A 90 11.78 -15.85 -20.43
N GLY A 91 12.44 -14.91 -19.74
CA GLY A 91 11.91 -14.19 -18.60
C GLY A 91 10.67 -13.36 -18.93
N CYS A 92 10.55 -12.79 -20.13
CA CYS A 92 9.40 -11.93 -20.44
C CYS A 92 8.05 -12.68 -20.45
N ALA A 93 8.02 -13.95 -20.86
CA ALA A 93 6.79 -14.73 -20.91
C ALA A 93 6.29 -15.11 -19.50
N VAL A 94 7.22 -15.27 -18.55
CA VAL A 94 6.92 -15.59 -17.15
C VAL A 94 6.63 -14.32 -16.34
N MET A 95 7.34 -13.24 -16.63
CA MET A 95 7.28 -11.99 -15.86
C MET A 95 5.89 -11.35 -15.92
N ILE A 96 5.26 -11.28 -17.11
CA ILE A 96 3.92 -10.67 -17.25
C ILE A 96 2.87 -11.36 -16.36
N PRO A 97 2.60 -12.69 -16.48
CA PRO A 97 1.58 -13.32 -15.66
C PRO A 97 1.92 -13.30 -14.17
N VAL A 98 3.20 -13.36 -13.82
CA VAL A 98 3.67 -13.27 -12.43
C VAL A 98 3.40 -11.89 -11.83
N GLU A 99 3.63 -10.81 -12.57
CA GLU A 99 3.36 -9.45 -12.11
C GLU A 99 1.85 -9.21 -11.92
N PHE A 100 1.03 -9.70 -12.86
CA PHE A 100 -0.43 -9.64 -12.72
C PHE A 100 -0.94 -10.48 -11.54
N ALA A 101 -0.37 -11.65 -11.31
CA ALA A 101 -0.68 -12.46 -10.13
C ALA A 101 -0.32 -11.71 -8.84
N LEU A 102 0.84 -11.04 -8.80
CA LEU A 102 1.24 -10.22 -7.66
C LEU A 102 0.26 -9.06 -7.42
N VAL A 103 -0.14 -8.34 -8.46
CA VAL A 103 -1.17 -7.29 -8.37
C VAL A 103 -2.48 -7.85 -7.81
N GLY A 104 -2.92 -9.02 -8.28
CA GLY A 104 -4.10 -9.71 -7.78
C GLY A 104 -3.98 -10.07 -6.29
N VAL A 105 -2.85 -10.63 -5.87
CA VAL A 105 -2.56 -10.98 -4.48
C VAL A 105 -2.53 -9.74 -3.60
N VAL A 106 -1.80 -8.70 -3.99
CA VAL A 106 -1.72 -7.43 -3.24
C VAL A 106 -3.08 -6.76 -3.18
N GLY A 107 -3.87 -6.80 -4.26
CA GLY A 107 -5.25 -6.29 -4.28
C GLY A 107 -6.16 -7.05 -3.31
N LEU A 108 -6.07 -8.38 -3.29
CA LEU A 108 -6.82 -9.21 -2.36
C LEU A 108 -6.40 -8.95 -0.91
N LEU A 109 -5.09 -8.91 -0.63
CA LEU A 109 -4.55 -8.56 0.68
C LEU A 109 -5.02 -7.18 1.13
N THR A 110 -4.96 -6.18 0.26
CA THR A 110 -5.42 -4.82 0.55
C THR A 110 -6.91 -4.83 0.88
N ARG A 111 -7.73 -5.57 0.13
CA ARG A 111 -9.18 -5.72 0.41
C ARG A 111 -9.43 -6.41 1.75
N ILE A 112 -8.68 -7.46 2.09
CA ILE A 112 -8.82 -8.17 3.38
C ILE A 112 -8.42 -7.24 4.53
N VAL A 113 -7.27 -6.58 4.42
CA VAL A 113 -6.72 -5.69 5.47
C VAL A 113 -7.61 -4.46 5.69
N THR A 114 -8.17 -3.89 4.61
CA THR A 114 -9.09 -2.75 4.70
C THR A 114 -10.48 -3.14 5.21
N ARG A 115 -10.92 -4.39 4.96
CA ARG A 115 -12.23 -4.88 5.44
C ARG A 115 -12.25 -5.37 6.88
N GLN A 116 -11.11 -5.74 7.46
CA GLN A 116 -11.07 -6.20 8.85
C GLN A 116 -11.50 -5.06 9.81
N PRO A 117 -12.65 -5.17 10.51
CA PRO A 117 -13.10 -4.15 11.48
C PRO A 117 -12.30 -4.19 12.80
N GLY A 118 -11.20 -4.93 12.86
CA GLY A 118 -10.49 -5.25 14.09
C GLY A 118 -9.03 -4.83 14.06
N TYR A 119 -8.73 -3.71 14.71
CA TYR A 119 -7.41 -3.28 15.17
C TYR A 119 -6.87 -4.24 16.27
N ARG A 120 -6.88 -5.57 16.08
CA ARG A 120 -6.50 -6.53 17.13
C ARG A 120 -5.16 -7.22 16.90
N SER A 121 -4.62 -7.19 15.69
CA SER A 121 -3.31 -7.79 15.38
C SER A 121 -2.11 -6.86 15.66
N SER A 122 -2.30 -5.54 15.59
CA SER A 122 -1.20 -4.58 15.84
C SER A 122 -0.79 -4.47 17.32
N LEU A 123 -1.62 -4.92 18.27
CA LEU A 123 -1.25 -5.03 19.69
C LEU A 123 -0.39 -6.25 19.97
N ARG A 124 -0.63 -7.39 19.29
CA ARG A 124 0.15 -8.62 19.48
C ARG A 124 1.61 -8.49 19.03
N ASP A 125 1.88 -7.65 18.03
CA ASP A 125 3.26 -7.33 17.59
C ASP A 125 3.96 -6.31 18.49
N ARG A 126 3.23 -5.37 19.13
CA ARG A 126 3.82 -4.51 20.17
C ARG A 126 4.25 -5.33 21.37
N ASP A 127 3.49 -6.35 21.75
CA ASP A 127 3.84 -7.25 22.85
C ASP A 127 5.05 -8.13 22.53
N GLY A 128 5.22 -8.55 21.27
CA GLY A 128 6.41 -9.27 20.80
C GLY A 128 7.66 -8.38 20.76
N LEU A 129 7.52 -7.15 20.26
CA LEU A 129 8.62 -6.19 20.17
C LEU A 129 9.03 -5.65 21.55
N LEU A 130 8.07 -5.40 22.46
CA LEU A 130 8.34 -5.00 23.85
C LEU A 130 9.05 -6.12 24.64
N LYS A 131 8.78 -7.39 24.33
CA LYS A 131 9.50 -8.54 24.90
C LYS A 131 10.93 -8.65 24.38
N LEU A 132 11.18 -8.32 23.10
CA LEU A 132 12.53 -8.27 22.53
C LEU A 132 13.35 -7.08 23.03
N PHE A 133 12.72 -5.94 23.33
CA PHE A 133 13.39 -4.73 23.83
C PHE A 133 13.48 -4.63 25.37
N GLY A 134 13.19 -5.71 26.11
CA GLY A 134 13.50 -5.77 27.54
C GLY A 134 12.85 -4.68 28.41
N ALA A 135 11.74 -4.10 27.97
CA ALA A 135 11.02 -3.08 28.73
C ALA A 135 10.16 -3.76 29.80
N GLY A 136 10.81 -4.27 30.85
CA GLY A 136 10.17 -4.70 32.08
C GLY A 136 9.52 -3.53 32.80
N ARG A 137 8.30 -3.16 32.39
CA ARG A 137 7.47 -2.25 33.18
C ARG A 137 6.71 -3.09 34.21
N ARG A 138 7.21 -3.04 35.45
CA ARG A 138 6.59 -3.62 36.65
C ARG A 138 5.10 -3.35 36.68
N ARG A 139 4.35 -4.44 36.76
CA ARG A 139 3.00 -4.52 37.26
C ARG A 139 3.06 -4.33 38.78
N SER A 140 2.54 -3.21 39.28
CA SER A 140 2.09 -3.12 40.67
C SER A 140 0.58 -3.25 40.64
N ASP A 141 0.10 -4.45 40.97
CA ASP A 141 -1.29 -4.71 41.28
C ASP A 141 -1.60 -4.21 42.71
N ALA A 142 -2.82 -3.69 42.84
CA ALA A 142 -3.74 -3.84 43.97
C ALA A 142 -3.40 -3.23 45.36
N THR A 143 -4.05 -2.10 45.63
CA THR A 143 -4.72 -1.68 46.89
C THR A 143 -5.51 -0.43 46.51
N ASP A 144 -6.73 -0.13 46.91
CA ASP A 144 -7.77 -0.81 47.66
C ASP A 144 -8.98 0.14 47.55
N SER A 145 -10.19 -0.41 47.63
CA SER A 145 -11.39 0.20 48.20
C SER A 145 -11.83 1.63 47.83
N LYS A 146 -13.03 1.65 47.21
CA LYS A 146 -14.17 2.55 47.46
C LYS A 146 -14.07 4.02 47.00
N ILE A 147 -15.26 4.53 46.66
CA ILE A 147 -15.60 5.93 46.37
C ILE A 147 -15.16 6.28 44.92
N ILE A 148 -16.01 6.44 43.91
CA ILE A 148 -17.16 7.35 43.81
C ILE A 148 -18.12 6.77 42.74
N ASP A 149 -19.34 6.46 43.14
CA ASP A 149 -20.50 6.57 42.27
C ASP A 149 -20.71 8.05 41.94
N SER A 150 -20.49 8.45 40.69
CA SER A 150 -21.09 9.67 40.15
C SER A 150 -21.27 9.53 38.65
N ALA A 151 -22.46 9.08 38.28
CA ALA A 151 -22.98 9.16 36.93
C ALA A 151 -22.85 10.61 36.39
N PRO A 152 -22.44 10.80 35.13
CA PRO A 152 -22.49 12.11 34.50
C PRO A 152 -23.95 12.56 34.28
N PRO A 153 -24.32 13.81 34.59
CA PRO A 153 -25.65 14.32 34.27
C PRO A 153 -25.86 14.43 32.76
N PRO A 154 -27.11 14.27 32.26
CA PRO A 154 -27.42 14.39 30.84
C PRO A 154 -27.22 15.82 30.35
N LEU A 155 -26.51 15.96 29.23
CA LEU A 155 -26.37 17.22 28.49
C LEU A 155 -27.75 17.65 27.98
N ARG A 156 -28.26 18.77 28.49
CA ARG A 156 -29.43 19.46 27.91
C ARG A 156 -29.07 20.03 26.53
N PRO A 157 -30.03 20.02 25.58
CA PRO A 157 -29.89 20.74 24.33
C PRO A 157 -30.25 22.21 24.57
N ASN A 158 -29.33 23.12 24.27
CA ASN A 158 -29.61 24.55 24.11
C ASN A 158 -28.77 25.01 22.91
N SER A 159 -29.40 25.28 21.77
CA SER A 159 -30.02 26.56 21.40
C SER A 159 -29.10 27.27 20.41
N SER A 160 -29.48 27.22 19.13
CA SER A 160 -29.34 28.30 18.14
C SER A 160 -28.05 29.14 18.23
N VAL A 161 -26.98 28.68 17.59
CA VAL A 161 -25.94 29.58 17.10
C VAL A 161 -26.49 30.24 15.85
N GLN A 162 -26.90 31.49 16.04
CA GLN A 162 -27.36 32.44 15.04
C GLN A 162 -26.22 32.71 14.05
N MET A 163 -26.50 32.58 12.75
CA MET A 163 -25.59 32.97 11.68
C MET A 163 -25.37 34.50 11.73
N ASP A 164 -24.12 34.91 11.91
CA ASP A 164 -23.70 36.28 11.65
C ASP A 164 -23.55 36.49 10.14
N ASP A 165 -24.51 37.24 9.60
CA ASP A 165 -24.51 37.79 8.25
C ASP A 165 -23.46 38.93 8.18
N LYS A 166 -22.19 38.58 7.95
CA LYS A 166 -21.12 39.59 7.83
C LYS A 166 -20.09 39.34 6.74
N TYR A 167 -20.50 38.73 5.62
CA TYR A 167 -19.73 38.81 4.37
C TYR A 167 -20.68 38.82 3.18
N ARG A 168 -21.24 40.02 2.97
CA ARG A 168 -21.74 40.51 1.70
C ARG A 168 -20.57 41.01 0.86
#